data_AF-A0A7J6QC80-F1
#
_entry.id   AF-A0A7J6QC80-F1
#
_cell.length_a   1.000
_cell.length_b   1.000
_cell.length_c   1.000
_cell.angle_alpha   90.00
_cell.angle_beta   90.00
_cell.angle_gamma   90.00
#
_symmetry.space_group_name_H-M   'P 1'
#
loop_
_entity.id
_entity.type
_entity.pdbx_description
1 polymer ?
#
loop_
_entity_poly.entity_id
_entity_poly.type
_entity_poly.pdbx_seq_one_letter_code
_entity_poly.pdbx_strand_id
1 'polypeptide(L)'
;MRLPVYGVRVMEKKLVYRNGYSFIPIGHMLMLLLMNLVGALVAYESWRENCGLLPPRPFDTRFPPEPPLMPVLRSSWPREIESTPRSVIVTLLGQYFDDWIDLLVCKMGDGHRVAAVVINESAVECKLPFTGSFAARAIWLRLETLSQPVYQTDQIAILIRPAADYRAVSPHHASTRGSARVWITGVNFPVHVEKIESPPVCIFGNRGDSGVHFVSDTKAWCAVPPANSSGRFNRHILW
;
A
#
# COMPACT_ATOMS: atom_id res chain seq x y z
N MET A 1 -23.90 1.20 -48.54
CA MET A 1 -23.77 1.87 -47.23
C MET A 1 -22.29 1.93 -46.86
N ARG A 2 -21.67 3.11 -46.92
CA ARG A 2 -20.26 3.32 -46.53
C ARG A 2 -20.23 3.70 -45.06
N LEU A 3 -19.58 2.90 -44.24
CA LEU A 3 -19.31 3.25 -42.84
C LEU A 3 -18.13 4.23 -42.79
N PRO A 4 -18.21 5.29 -41.99
CA PRO A 4 -17.11 6.22 -41.83
C PRO A 4 -15.94 5.55 -41.08
N VAL A 5 -14.75 5.64 -41.66
CA VAL A 5 -13.47 5.31 -41.02
C VAL A 5 -12.85 6.61 -40.56
N TYR A 6 -12.59 6.77 -39.26
CA TYR A 6 -11.90 7.95 -38.73
C TYR A 6 -10.69 7.55 -37.89
N GLY A 7 -9.57 8.23 -38.20
CA GLY A 7 -8.24 8.02 -37.62
C GLY A 7 -8.06 8.65 -36.24
N VAL A 8 -7.11 8.09 -35.50
CA VAL A 8 -6.77 8.44 -34.11
C VAL A 8 -5.73 9.55 -34.10
N ARG A 9 -5.99 10.63 -33.33
CA ARG A 9 -4.94 11.53 -32.83
C ARG A 9 -4.71 11.28 -31.34
N VAL A 10 -3.44 11.18 -30.97
CA VAL A 10 -2.96 11.10 -29.59
C VAL A 10 -2.70 12.53 -29.12
N MET A 11 -3.35 12.94 -28.04
CA MET A 11 -2.99 14.16 -27.30
C MET A 11 -2.41 13.74 -25.96
N GLU A 12 -1.12 14.00 -25.76
CA GLU A 12 -0.48 13.91 -24.46
C GLU A 12 -1.02 15.02 -23.55
N LYS A 13 -1.63 14.64 -22.43
CA LYS A 13 -1.95 15.59 -21.36
C LYS A 13 -0.68 15.88 -20.57
N LYS A 14 -0.04 17.01 -20.88
CA LYS A 14 1.01 17.62 -20.06
C LYS A 14 0.38 18.15 -18.77
N LEU A 15 0.70 17.52 -17.63
CA LEU A 15 0.34 18.05 -16.30
C LEU A 15 1.21 19.28 -16.02
N VAL A 16 0.59 20.46 -16.08
CA VAL A 16 1.21 21.72 -15.65
C VAL A 16 0.96 21.86 -14.14
N TYR A 17 2.00 21.66 -13.34
CA TYR A 17 2.00 22.02 -11.92
C TYR A 17 2.06 23.54 -11.79
N ARG A 18 0.98 24.16 -11.30
CA ARG A 18 0.97 25.56 -10.87
C ARG A 18 1.54 25.61 -9.45
N ASN A 19 2.81 25.99 -9.32
CA ASN A 19 3.41 26.37 -8.04
C ASN A 19 2.87 27.76 -7.65
N GLY A 20 1.88 27.78 -6.76
CA GLY A 20 1.44 28.97 -6.03
C GLY A 20 2.03 28.94 -4.62
N TYR A 21 3.26 29.40 -4.45
CA TYR A 21 3.84 29.65 -3.13
C TYR A 21 3.49 31.09 -2.71
N SER A 22 2.56 31.22 -1.79
CA SER A 22 2.31 32.46 -1.07
C SER A 22 3.42 32.66 -0.03
N PHE A 23 4.22 33.70 -0.20
CA PHE A 23 5.21 34.16 0.76
C PHE A 23 4.51 34.60 2.05
N ILE A 24 4.68 33.84 3.13
CA ILE A 24 4.29 34.24 4.47
C ILE A 24 5.50 34.94 5.10
N PRO A 25 5.39 36.20 5.58
CA PRO A 25 6.50 36.91 6.17
C PRO A 25 6.95 36.23 7.48
N ILE A 26 8.25 35.91 7.55
CA ILE A 26 8.94 35.16 8.62
C ILE A 26 8.70 35.76 10.02
N GLY A 27 8.36 37.05 10.12
CA GLY A 27 8.08 37.72 11.39
C GLY A 27 6.84 37.19 12.14
N HIS A 28 5.82 36.68 11.44
CA HIS A 28 4.57 36.25 12.08
C HIS A 28 4.68 34.85 12.72
N MET A 29 5.60 34.02 12.22
CA MET A 29 5.82 32.66 12.75
C MET A 29 6.61 32.67 14.07
N LEU A 30 7.52 33.64 14.25
CA LEU A 30 8.33 33.77 15.47
C LEU A 30 7.51 34.24 16.68
N MET A 31 6.53 35.14 16.47
CA MET A 31 5.61 35.59 17.53
C MET A 31 4.70 34.45 18.04
N LEU A 32 4.19 33.60 17.15
CA LEU A 32 3.36 32.45 17.55
C LEU A 32 4.16 31.38 18.29
N LEU A 33 5.44 31.19 17.93
CA LEU A 33 6.35 30.30 18.67
C LEU A 33 6.64 30.84 20.09
N LEU A 34 6.86 32.14 20.24
CA LEU A 34 7.09 32.75 21.55
C LEU A 34 5.84 32.73 22.45
N MET A 35 4.64 32.92 21.90
CA MET A 35 3.40 32.84 22.69
C MET A 35 3.09 31.41 23.18
N ASN A 36 3.40 30.38 22.39
CA ASN A 36 3.25 28.99 22.85
C ASN A 36 4.28 28.59 23.91
N LEU A 37 5.51 29.12 23.85
CA LEU A 37 6.55 28.86 24.84
C LEU A 37 6.21 29.43 26.23
N VAL A 38 5.61 30.62 26.29
CA VAL A 38 5.19 31.22 27.57
C VAL A 38 4.00 30.46 28.17
N GLY A 39 3.04 30.03 27.35
CA GLY A 39 1.93 29.20 27.83
C GLY A 39 2.38 27.84 28.38
N ALA A 40 3.37 27.21 27.75
CA ALA A 40 3.95 25.95 28.21
C ALA A 40 4.72 26.11 29.55
N LEU A 41 5.42 27.23 29.76
CA LEU A 41 6.12 27.52 31.02
C LEU A 41 5.16 27.73 32.19
N VAL A 42 4.05 28.46 31.98
CA VAL A 42 3.05 28.68 33.04
C VAL A 42 2.30 27.39 33.39
N ALA A 43 2.00 26.54 32.40
CA ALA A 43 1.40 25.23 32.64
C ALA A 43 2.34 24.28 33.41
N TYR A 44 3.65 24.37 33.15
CA TYR A 44 4.66 23.56 33.82
C TYR A 44 4.80 23.93 35.31
N GLU A 45 4.80 25.22 35.65
CA GLU A 45 4.86 25.66 37.06
C GLU A 45 3.59 25.28 37.84
N SER A 46 2.40 25.42 37.23
CA SER A 46 1.15 24.99 37.86
C SER A 46 1.07 23.48 38.10
N TRP A 47 1.64 22.66 37.19
CA TRP A 47 1.72 21.21 37.38
C TRP A 47 2.68 20.83 38.52
N ARG A 48 3.78 21.57 38.67
CA ARG A 48 4.79 21.33 39.72
C ARG A 48 4.21 21.55 41.13
N GLU A 49 3.32 22.53 41.30
CA GLU A 49 2.70 22.82 42.59
C GLU A 49 1.59 21.83 42.99
N ASN A 50 0.85 21.29 42.01
CA ASN A 50 -0.24 20.34 42.29
C ASN A 50 0.19 18.87 42.45
N CYS A 51 1.34 18.47 41.89
CA CYS A 51 1.82 17.08 41.98
C CYS A 51 2.85 16.84 43.12
N GLY A 52 3.23 17.88 43.87
CA GLY A 52 4.38 17.85 44.79
C GLY A 52 4.18 17.22 46.17
N LEU A 53 3.02 16.64 46.52
CA LEU A 53 2.75 16.23 47.92
C LEU A 53 2.51 14.74 48.16
N LEU A 54 2.60 13.88 47.15
CA LEU A 54 2.63 12.44 47.39
C LEU A 54 4.07 11.95 47.29
N PRO A 55 4.68 11.44 48.38
CA PRO A 55 5.98 10.81 48.28
C PRO A 55 5.90 9.68 47.24
N PRO A 56 6.92 9.53 46.36
CA PRO A 56 6.95 8.43 45.41
C PRO A 56 6.77 7.15 46.21
N ARG A 57 5.74 6.35 45.87
CA ARG A 57 5.57 5.05 46.51
C ARG A 57 6.90 4.30 46.32
N PRO A 58 7.49 3.73 47.37
CA PRO A 58 8.72 2.97 47.24
C PRO A 58 8.46 1.89 46.18
N PHE A 59 9.22 1.93 45.08
CA PHE A 59 9.22 0.86 44.10
C PHE A 59 9.50 -0.43 44.86
N ASP A 60 8.53 -1.35 44.87
CA ASP A 60 8.67 -2.62 45.56
C ASP A 60 9.70 -3.46 44.78
N THR A 61 10.96 -3.39 45.20
CA THR A 61 12.10 -4.08 44.59
C THR A 61 12.05 -5.60 44.75
N ARG A 62 10.98 -6.14 45.35
CA ARG A 62 10.83 -7.58 45.58
C ARG A 62 10.46 -8.38 44.34
N PHE A 63 10.09 -7.72 43.23
CA PHE A 63 9.83 -8.41 41.97
C PHE A 63 10.80 -7.91 40.89
N PRO A 64 11.76 -8.75 40.44
CA PRO A 64 12.53 -8.41 39.26
C PRO A 64 11.58 -8.23 38.07
N PRO A 65 11.81 -7.25 37.18
CA PRO A 65 11.00 -7.10 35.98
C PRO A 65 11.03 -8.41 35.18
N GLU A 66 9.85 -8.91 34.80
CA GLU A 66 9.74 -10.07 33.94
C GLU A 66 10.47 -9.77 32.61
N PRO A 67 11.27 -10.69 32.07
CA PRO A 67 11.99 -10.43 30.83
C PRO A 67 10.98 -10.18 29.69
N PRO A 68 11.26 -9.21 28.79
CA PRO A 68 10.35 -8.91 27.69
C PRO A 68 10.16 -10.14 26.80
N LEU A 69 8.93 -10.36 26.34
CA LEU A 69 8.62 -11.47 25.45
C LEU A 69 9.19 -11.18 24.05
N MET A 70 9.81 -12.20 23.44
CA MET A 70 10.43 -12.03 22.13
C MET A 70 9.38 -12.00 21.02
N PRO A 71 9.49 -11.11 20.03
CA PRO A 71 8.53 -11.03 18.93
C PRO A 71 8.60 -12.32 18.10
N VAL A 72 7.44 -12.87 17.73
CA VAL A 72 7.36 -14.10 16.91
C VAL A 72 6.62 -13.80 15.63
N LEU A 73 7.25 -14.07 14.49
CA LEU A 73 6.63 -13.91 13.18
C LEU A 73 5.98 -15.23 12.73
N ARG A 74 4.70 -15.19 12.33
CA ARG A 74 3.95 -16.39 11.91
C ARG A 74 3.51 -16.37 10.46
N SER A 75 3.02 -15.24 9.97
CA SER A 75 2.52 -15.13 8.59
C SER A 75 2.60 -13.70 8.06
N SER A 76 2.36 -13.52 6.76
CA SER A 76 2.28 -12.21 6.12
C SER A 76 1.02 -12.09 5.27
N TRP A 77 0.53 -10.88 5.13
CA TRP A 77 -0.58 -10.51 4.26
C TRP A 77 -0.23 -9.23 3.48
N PRO A 78 -0.40 -9.22 2.15
CA PRO A 78 -0.69 -10.39 1.31
C PRO A 78 0.50 -11.36 1.26
N ARG A 79 0.24 -12.64 0.93
CA ARG A 79 1.30 -13.65 0.71
C ARG A 79 2.00 -13.49 -0.64
N GLU A 80 1.37 -12.74 -1.53
CA GLU A 80 1.82 -12.52 -2.88
C GLU A 80 1.54 -11.07 -3.28
N ILE A 81 2.50 -10.44 -3.97
CA ILE A 81 2.40 -9.07 -4.44
C ILE A 81 2.80 -8.97 -5.90
N GLU A 82 2.22 -8.00 -6.59
CA GLU A 82 2.62 -7.66 -7.96
C GLU A 82 3.90 -6.82 -7.97
N SER A 83 4.72 -7.00 -9.00
CA SER A 83 5.91 -6.21 -9.27
C SER A 83 5.48 -4.81 -9.74
N THR A 84 5.51 -3.82 -8.85
CA THR A 84 4.99 -2.46 -9.12
C THR A 84 6.07 -1.39 -8.89
N PRO A 85 6.07 -0.29 -9.67
CA PRO A 85 6.83 0.95 -9.40
C PRO A 85 6.56 1.58 -8.02
N ARG A 86 5.50 1.15 -7.34
CA ARG A 86 5.02 1.76 -6.12
C ARG A 86 5.46 0.97 -4.89
N SER A 87 5.49 1.65 -3.75
CA SER A 87 5.62 0.97 -2.46
C SER A 87 4.38 0.13 -2.19
N VAL A 88 4.57 -1.05 -1.61
CA VAL A 88 3.48 -1.95 -1.19
C VAL A 88 3.49 -2.05 0.33
N ILE A 89 2.31 -2.01 0.94
CA ILE A 89 2.17 -2.24 2.38
C ILE A 89 1.97 -3.74 2.58
N VAL A 90 2.77 -4.31 3.48
CA VAL A 90 2.65 -5.70 3.90
C VAL A 90 2.42 -5.72 5.40
N THR A 91 1.39 -6.45 5.82
CA THR A 91 1.08 -6.72 7.21
C THR A 91 1.71 -8.05 7.62
N LEU A 92 2.61 -8.00 8.58
CA LEU A 92 3.22 -9.15 9.24
C LEU A 92 2.39 -9.52 10.48
N LEU A 93 2.04 -10.80 10.59
CA LEU A 93 1.20 -11.34 11.66
C LEU A 93 2.02 -12.26 12.56
N GLY A 94 1.82 -12.11 13.87
CA GLY A 94 2.67 -12.72 14.88
C GLY A 94 2.17 -12.52 16.30
N GLN A 95 3.10 -12.42 17.26
CA GLN A 95 2.84 -12.25 18.68
C GLN A 95 3.95 -11.39 19.33
N TYR A 96 3.59 -10.69 20.42
CA TYR A 96 4.48 -9.90 21.28
C TYR A 96 5.14 -8.73 20.54
N PHE A 97 4.38 -7.95 19.77
CA PHE A 97 4.90 -6.80 19.03
C PHE A 97 4.77 -5.46 19.76
N ASP A 98 3.82 -5.35 20.68
CA ASP A 98 3.52 -4.17 21.49
C ASP A 98 4.65 -3.79 22.47
N ASP A 99 5.39 -4.78 22.96
CA ASP A 99 6.60 -4.56 23.77
C ASP A 99 7.75 -3.90 22.99
N TRP A 100 7.64 -3.79 21.66
CA TRP A 100 8.72 -3.38 20.76
C TRP A 100 8.36 -2.19 19.86
N ILE A 101 7.40 -1.37 20.28
CA ILE A 101 7.01 -0.13 19.58
C ILE A 101 8.25 0.74 19.34
N ASP A 102 8.36 1.30 18.13
CA ASP A 102 9.48 2.12 17.63
C ASP A 102 10.85 1.43 17.53
N LEU A 103 10.97 0.18 17.97
CA LEU A 103 12.21 -0.60 17.92
C LEU A 103 12.23 -1.64 16.80
N LEU A 104 11.07 -2.00 16.23
CA LEU A 104 11.00 -2.98 15.15
C LEU A 104 11.30 -2.39 13.78
N VAL A 105 12.11 -3.13 13.01
CA VAL A 105 12.46 -2.83 11.63
C VAL A 105 12.21 -4.07 10.79
N CYS A 106 11.52 -3.90 9.66
CA CYS A 106 11.34 -4.98 8.70
C CYS A 106 12.57 -5.06 7.82
N LYS A 107 13.28 -6.18 7.90
CA LYS A 107 14.43 -6.46 7.06
C LYS A 107 14.03 -7.36 5.89
N MET A 108 14.27 -6.88 4.69
CA MET A 108 14.05 -7.57 3.43
C MET A 108 15.38 -8.09 2.87
N GLY A 109 15.50 -9.42 2.80
CA GLY A 109 16.73 -10.10 2.41
C GLY A 109 17.91 -9.73 3.31
N ASP A 110 19.01 -9.32 2.68
CA ASP A 110 20.27 -9.04 3.39
C ASP A 110 20.57 -7.55 3.58
N GLY A 111 19.89 -6.65 2.85
CA GLY A 111 20.33 -5.24 2.76
C GLY A 111 19.28 -4.17 3.02
N HIS A 112 17.98 -4.45 2.86
CA HIS A 112 16.96 -3.41 2.92
C HIS A 112 16.24 -3.45 4.27
N ARG A 113 16.23 -2.31 4.96
CA ARG A 113 15.56 -2.11 6.24
C ARG A 113 14.52 -1.01 6.09
N VAL A 114 13.29 -1.26 6.54
CA VAL A 114 12.22 -0.28 6.62
C VAL A 114 11.64 -0.24 8.03
N ALA A 115 11.29 0.95 8.50
CA ALA A 115 10.63 1.11 9.77
C ALA A 115 9.33 0.28 9.79
N ALA A 116 9.13 -0.46 10.87
CA ALA A 116 7.92 -1.23 11.09
C ALA A 116 6.94 -0.38 11.92
N VAL A 117 5.67 -0.40 11.56
CA VAL A 117 4.61 0.28 12.31
C VAL A 117 3.83 -0.79 13.06
N VAL A 118 3.98 -0.85 14.39
CA VAL A 118 3.23 -1.77 15.23
C VAL A 118 1.76 -1.34 15.24
N ILE A 119 0.85 -2.22 14.82
CA ILE A 119 -0.59 -1.96 14.87
C ILE A 119 -1.13 -2.40 16.24
N ASN A 120 -0.78 -3.63 16.66
CA ASN A 120 -1.16 -4.24 17.93
C ASN A 120 -0.18 -5.35 18.30
N GLU A 121 -0.45 -6.08 19.40
CA GLU A 121 0.37 -7.20 19.90
C GLU A 121 0.65 -8.32 18.87
N SER A 122 -0.16 -8.41 17.81
CA SER A 122 -0.15 -9.50 16.83
C SER A 122 0.04 -9.07 15.37
N ALA A 123 0.11 -7.76 15.10
CA ALA A 123 0.21 -7.23 13.74
C ALA A 123 1.16 -6.03 13.62
N VAL A 124 2.00 -6.06 12.59
CA VAL A 124 2.97 -5.03 12.25
C VAL A 124 2.87 -4.72 10.76
N GLU A 125 2.89 -3.44 10.38
CA GLU A 125 2.92 -3.01 8.99
C GLU A 125 4.33 -2.60 8.54
N CYS A 126 4.70 -3.08 7.35
CA CYS A 126 5.95 -2.76 6.69
C CYS A 126 5.64 -2.14 5.33
N LYS A 127 6.12 -0.92 5.11
CA LYS A 127 6.06 -0.29 3.78
C LYS A 127 7.26 -0.72 2.96
N LEU A 128 7.08 -1.75 2.13
CA LEU A 128 8.14 -2.28 1.29
C LEU A 128 8.47 -1.29 0.16
N PRO A 129 9.74 -0.99 -0.09
CA PRO A 129 10.14 -0.16 -1.23
C PRO A 129 9.86 -0.90 -2.54
N PHE A 130 9.76 -0.11 -3.62
CA PHE A 130 9.62 -0.52 -5.02
C PHE A 130 10.11 -1.95 -5.32
N THR A 131 9.23 -2.78 -5.88
CA THR A 131 9.52 -4.19 -6.18
C THR A 131 9.95 -4.47 -7.62
N GLY A 132 10.04 -3.45 -8.48
CA GLY A 132 10.09 -3.65 -9.94
C GLY A 132 11.40 -4.14 -10.54
N SER A 133 12.38 -4.55 -9.74
CA SER A 133 13.53 -5.33 -10.23
C SER A 133 13.57 -6.77 -9.70
N PHE A 134 12.62 -7.16 -8.84
CA PHE A 134 12.49 -8.54 -8.44
C PHE A 134 11.74 -9.29 -9.56
N ALA A 135 12.48 -9.78 -10.56
CA ALA A 135 11.95 -10.80 -11.47
C ALA A 135 11.34 -11.94 -10.62
N ALA A 136 10.19 -12.49 -11.03
CA ALA A 136 9.38 -13.45 -10.27
C ALA A 136 10.14 -14.27 -9.20
N ARG A 137 10.19 -13.75 -7.96
CA ARG A 137 11.03 -14.30 -6.87
C ARG A 137 10.33 -14.12 -5.54
N ALA A 138 10.67 -15.01 -4.61
CA ALA A 138 10.34 -14.83 -3.21
C ALA A 138 11.29 -13.79 -2.60
N ILE A 139 10.75 -12.82 -1.85
CA ILE A 139 11.51 -11.98 -0.94
C ILE A 139 11.35 -12.52 0.48
N TRP A 140 12.45 -12.57 1.22
CA TRP A 140 12.45 -12.99 2.62
C TRP A 140 12.31 -11.76 3.51
N LEU A 141 11.29 -11.73 4.37
CA LEU A 141 11.08 -10.72 5.39
C LEU A 141 11.35 -11.30 6.77
N ARG A 142 11.96 -10.51 7.64
CA ARG A 142 12.08 -10.77 9.08
C ARG A 142 11.94 -9.46 9.84
N LEU A 143 11.56 -9.54 11.11
CA LEU A 143 11.62 -8.43 12.03
C LEU A 143 12.97 -8.44 12.75
N GLU A 144 13.56 -7.26 12.89
CA GLU A 144 14.81 -7.03 13.60
C GLU A 144 14.60 -5.89 14.60
N THR A 145 15.11 -6.04 15.82
CA THR A 145 15.04 -4.97 16.83
C THR A 145 16.23 -4.02 16.70
N LEU A 146 16.03 -2.75 17.04
CA LEU A 146 17.10 -1.75 17.14
C LEU A 146 17.81 -1.74 18.51
N SER A 147 17.45 -2.66 19.40
CA SER A 147 18.05 -2.83 20.73
C SER A 147 19.42 -3.53 20.68
N GLN A 148 20.18 -3.44 21.78
CA GLN A 148 21.32 -4.32 22.04
C GLN A 148 20.99 -5.24 23.24
N PRO A 149 21.05 -6.57 23.09
CA PRO A 149 21.36 -7.32 21.86
C PRO A 149 20.26 -7.15 20.81
N VAL A 150 20.64 -7.36 19.55
CA VAL A 150 19.72 -7.35 18.40
C VAL A 150 18.99 -8.68 18.37
N TYR A 151 17.66 -8.64 18.41
CA TYR A 151 16.81 -9.81 18.24
C TYR A 151 16.31 -9.88 16.81
N GLN A 152 16.18 -11.10 16.28
CA GLN A 152 15.66 -11.36 14.94
C GLN A 152 14.62 -12.46 15.01
N THR A 153 13.52 -12.29 14.27
CA THR A 153 12.50 -13.33 14.12
C THR A 153 12.87 -14.32 13.03
N ASP A 154 12.07 -15.39 12.92
CA ASP A 154 12.05 -16.24 11.74
C ASP A 154 11.79 -15.42 10.46
N GLN A 155 12.16 -16.01 9.33
CA GLN A 155 11.97 -15.42 8.00
C GLN A 155 10.69 -15.94 7.36
N ILE A 156 9.97 -15.06 6.68
CA ILE A 156 8.82 -15.41 5.84
C ILE A 156 9.03 -14.99 4.39
N ALA A 157 8.64 -15.87 3.47
CA ALA A 157 8.68 -15.59 2.05
C ALA A 157 7.40 -14.88 1.59
N ILE A 158 7.56 -13.81 0.80
CA ILE A 158 6.48 -13.21 0.01
C ILE A 158 6.79 -13.41 -1.46
N LEU A 159 5.83 -13.96 -2.20
CA LEU A 159 5.99 -14.21 -3.62
C LEU A 159 5.75 -12.91 -4.41
N ILE A 160 6.72 -12.48 -5.22
CA ILE A 160 6.54 -11.37 -6.15
C ILE A 160 6.17 -11.94 -7.52
N ARG A 161 4.99 -11.58 -8.03
CA ARG A 161 4.60 -11.89 -9.41
C ARG A 161 4.93 -10.73 -10.34
N PRO A 162 5.32 -11.01 -11.60
CA PRO A 162 5.47 -9.96 -12.59
C PRO A 162 4.15 -9.22 -12.80
N ALA A 163 4.24 -7.93 -13.15
CA ALA A 163 3.03 -7.16 -13.44
C ALA A 163 2.25 -7.73 -14.63
N ALA A 164 0.94 -7.68 -14.53
CA ALA A 164 0.05 -8.02 -15.63
C ALA A 164 0.25 -6.99 -16.75
N ASP A 165 0.68 -7.46 -17.92
CA ASP A 165 0.90 -6.60 -19.08
C ASP A 165 -0.12 -6.90 -20.17
N TYR A 166 -0.84 -5.87 -20.57
CA TYR A 166 -1.91 -5.95 -21.56
C TYR A 166 -1.38 -5.62 -22.96
N ARG A 167 -1.64 -6.51 -23.93
CA ARG A 167 -1.13 -6.38 -25.29
C ARG A 167 -2.21 -6.00 -26.31
N ALA A 168 -3.31 -6.75 -26.35
CA ALA A 168 -4.35 -6.52 -27.35
C ALA A 168 -5.77 -6.91 -26.89
N VAL A 169 -6.77 -6.32 -27.54
CA VAL A 169 -8.21 -6.53 -27.31
C VAL A 169 -8.86 -6.92 -28.61
N SER A 170 -9.75 -7.92 -28.59
CA SER A 170 -10.52 -8.35 -29.75
C SER A 170 -11.89 -8.89 -29.34
N PRO A 171 -13.00 -8.53 -30.03
CA PRO A 171 -13.05 -7.61 -31.15
C PRO A 171 -12.88 -6.14 -30.71
N HIS A 172 -12.44 -5.27 -31.63
CA HIS A 172 -12.35 -3.82 -31.39
C HIS A 172 -13.70 -3.10 -31.41
N HIS A 173 -14.74 -3.78 -31.91
CA HIS A 173 -16.09 -3.26 -32.02
C HIS A 173 -17.08 -4.31 -31.51
N ALA A 174 -18.08 -3.86 -30.76
CA ALA A 174 -19.15 -4.70 -30.23
C ALA A 174 -20.49 -3.98 -30.37
N SER A 175 -21.58 -4.74 -30.37
CA SER A 175 -22.93 -4.20 -30.48
C SER A 175 -23.33 -3.46 -29.21
N THR A 176 -24.06 -2.36 -29.37
CA THR A 176 -24.70 -1.64 -28.25
C THR A 176 -25.80 -2.47 -27.58
N ARG A 177 -26.28 -3.55 -28.23
CA ARG A 177 -27.20 -4.50 -27.59
C ARG A 177 -26.57 -5.28 -26.42
N GLY A 178 -25.25 -5.22 -26.26
CA GLY A 178 -24.52 -6.00 -25.27
C GLY A 178 -24.25 -7.42 -25.75
N SER A 179 -24.03 -8.34 -24.81
CA SER A 179 -23.82 -9.80 -24.96
C SER A 179 -22.58 -10.26 -25.73
N ALA A 180 -21.83 -9.36 -26.37
CA ALA A 180 -20.54 -9.70 -26.96
C ALA A 180 -19.51 -9.97 -25.86
N ARG A 181 -18.55 -10.87 -26.13
CA ARG A 181 -17.36 -11.05 -25.28
C ARG A 181 -16.18 -10.34 -25.92
N VAL A 182 -15.53 -9.48 -25.15
CA VAL A 182 -14.28 -8.85 -25.54
C VAL A 182 -13.13 -9.63 -24.90
N TRP A 183 -12.30 -10.22 -25.75
CA TRP A 183 -11.10 -10.93 -25.37
C TRP A 183 -9.95 -9.95 -25.18
N ILE A 184 -9.17 -10.20 -24.15
CA ILE A 184 -7.99 -9.45 -23.74
C ILE A 184 -6.83 -10.44 -23.80
N THR A 185 -5.78 -10.10 -24.54
CA THR A 185 -4.53 -10.85 -24.58
C THR A 185 -3.41 -10.05 -23.95
N GLY A 186 -2.56 -10.74 -23.20
CA GLY A 186 -1.50 -10.13 -22.41
C GLY A 186 -0.55 -11.19 -21.88
N VAL A 187 0.12 -10.87 -20.78
CA VAL A 187 0.97 -11.78 -20.02
C VAL A 187 0.81 -11.52 -18.52
N ASN A 188 1.15 -12.52 -17.70
CA ASN A 188 1.13 -12.48 -16.24
C ASN A 188 -0.26 -12.20 -15.63
N PHE A 189 -1.33 -12.62 -16.30
CA PHE A 189 -2.68 -12.48 -15.74
C PHE A 189 -2.89 -13.38 -14.50
N PRO A 190 -3.56 -12.87 -13.45
CA PRO A 190 -3.79 -13.61 -12.21
C PRO A 190 -4.89 -14.68 -12.37
N VAL A 191 -4.53 -15.90 -12.77
CA VAL A 191 -5.50 -17.01 -13.03
C VAL A 191 -6.05 -17.64 -11.75
N HIS A 192 -5.34 -17.52 -10.62
CA HIS A 192 -5.62 -18.28 -9.39
C HIS A 192 -5.98 -17.43 -8.17
N VAL A 193 -6.40 -16.18 -8.37
CA VAL A 193 -6.64 -15.28 -7.24
C VAL A 193 -8.12 -15.32 -6.88
N GLU A 194 -8.49 -16.29 -6.06
CA GLU A 194 -9.88 -16.48 -5.59
C GLU A 194 -10.37 -15.33 -4.70
N LYS A 195 -9.50 -14.41 -4.28
CA LYS A 195 -9.85 -13.18 -3.53
C LYS A 195 -8.90 -12.03 -3.89
N ILE A 196 -9.13 -11.37 -5.03
CA ILE A 196 -8.60 -10.02 -5.22
C ILE A 196 -9.59 -9.08 -4.52
N GLU A 197 -9.15 -8.32 -3.51
CA GLU A 197 -10.00 -7.34 -2.81
C GLU A 197 -10.57 -6.27 -3.77
N SER A 198 -9.90 -6.04 -4.89
CA SER A 198 -10.33 -5.16 -5.98
C SER A 198 -10.15 -5.88 -7.32
N PRO A 199 -11.09 -6.73 -7.75
CA PRO A 199 -10.97 -7.45 -9.01
C PRO A 199 -10.95 -6.46 -10.18
N PRO A 200 -10.14 -6.72 -11.22
CA PRO A 200 -10.04 -5.82 -12.34
C PRO A 200 -11.35 -5.76 -13.11
N VAL A 201 -11.67 -4.56 -13.60
CA VAL A 201 -12.91 -4.27 -14.33
C VAL A 201 -12.62 -3.72 -15.72
N CYS A 202 -13.41 -4.16 -16.69
CA CYS A 202 -13.47 -3.56 -18.01
C CYS A 202 -14.44 -2.40 -18.01
N ILE A 203 -13.98 -1.23 -18.45
CA ILE A 203 -14.80 -0.02 -18.53
C ILE A 203 -15.20 0.23 -20.00
N PHE A 204 -16.49 0.24 -20.26
CA PHE A 204 -17.12 0.48 -21.56
C PHE A 204 -17.82 1.84 -21.57
N GLY A 205 -17.16 2.86 -22.09
CA GLY A 205 -17.67 4.24 -22.09
C GLY A 205 -17.83 4.78 -20.65
N ASN A 206 -18.94 5.47 -20.38
CA ASN A 206 -19.18 6.15 -19.09
C ASN A 206 -20.23 5.44 -18.20
N ARG A 207 -20.78 4.30 -18.62
CA ARG A 207 -21.97 3.70 -17.98
C ARG A 207 -21.93 2.19 -17.80
N GLY A 208 -20.90 1.52 -18.30
CA GLY A 208 -20.82 0.06 -18.22
C GLY A 208 -19.48 -0.39 -17.70
N ASP A 209 -19.48 -1.05 -16.56
CA ASP A 209 -18.39 -1.86 -16.05
C ASP A 209 -18.76 -3.35 -16.15
N SER A 210 -17.78 -4.19 -16.42
CA SER A 210 -17.89 -5.65 -16.35
C SER A 210 -16.67 -6.20 -15.67
N GLY A 211 -16.86 -7.20 -14.79
CA GLY A 211 -15.76 -7.97 -14.26
C GLY A 211 -14.93 -8.62 -15.37
N VAL A 212 -13.61 -8.68 -15.16
CA VAL A 212 -12.68 -9.44 -16.00
C VAL A 212 -12.71 -10.91 -15.59
N HIS A 213 -12.85 -11.79 -16.56
CA HIS A 213 -12.75 -13.24 -16.38
C HIS A 213 -11.42 -13.74 -16.94
N PHE A 214 -10.53 -14.16 -16.05
CA PHE A 214 -9.26 -14.76 -16.42
C PHE A 214 -9.46 -16.21 -16.90
N VAL A 215 -8.92 -16.52 -18.07
CA VAL A 215 -8.95 -17.88 -18.65
C VAL A 215 -7.58 -18.53 -18.56
N SER A 216 -6.52 -17.76 -18.80
CA SER A 216 -5.13 -18.14 -18.63
C SER A 216 -4.30 -16.92 -18.23
N ASP A 217 -3.01 -17.14 -17.98
CA ASP A 217 -2.00 -16.12 -17.71
C ASP A 217 -1.79 -15.13 -18.87
N THR A 218 -2.40 -15.43 -20.01
CA THR A 218 -2.24 -14.73 -21.29
C THR A 218 -3.57 -14.30 -21.90
N LYS A 219 -4.70 -14.75 -21.34
CA LYS A 219 -6.03 -14.55 -21.91
C LYS A 219 -7.07 -14.29 -20.85
N ALA A 220 -7.82 -13.21 -21.03
CA ALA A 220 -8.98 -12.86 -20.22
C ALA A 220 -10.13 -12.39 -21.12
N TRP A 221 -11.34 -12.29 -20.60
CA TRP A 221 -12.46 -11.69 -21.32
C TRP A 221 -13.39 -10.90 -20.41
N CYS A 222 -14.12 -9.98 -21.01
CA CYS A 222 -15.18 -9.20 -20.38
C CYS A 222 -16.48 -9.29 -21.17
N ALA A 223 -17.61 -9.29 -20.48
CA ALA A 223 -18.91 -9.16 -21.11
C ALA A 223 -19.15 -7.68 -21.48
N VAL A 224 -19.63 -7.43 -22.70
CA VAL A 224 -20.05 -6.08 -23.08
C VAL A 224 -21.47 -5.85 -22.54
N PRO A 225 -21.68 -4.89 -21.62
CA PRO A 225 -23.01 -4.58 -21.13
C PRO A 225 -23.86 -3.92 -22.24
N PRO A 226 -25.19 -4.06 -22.20
CA PRO A 226 -26.07 -3.29 -23.07
C PRO A 226 -25.91 -1.79 -22.85
N ALA A 227 -25.88 -1.01 -23.93
CA ALA A 227 -25.73 0.45 -23.90
C ALA A 227 -26.68 1.12 -24.88
N ASN A 228 -27.20 2.29 -24.53
CA ASN A 228 -28.15 3.04 -25.37
C ASN A 228 -27.44 3.93 -26.43
N SER A 229 -26.11 3.98 -26.39
CA SER A 229 -25.28 4.76 -27.31
C SER A 229 -23.95 4.06 -27.56
N SER A 230 -23.30 4.34 -28.68
CA SER A 230 -21.92 3.93 -28.90
C SER A 230 -21.01 4.57 -27.83
N GLY A 231 -20.13 3.77 -27.24
CA GLY A 231 -19.12 4.21 -26.29
C GLY A 231 -17.72 3.89 -26.83
N ARG A 232 -16.73 4.70 -26.46
CA ARG A 232 -15.32 4.40 -26.77
C ARG A 232 -14.77 3.50 -25.66
N PHE A 233 -14.24 2.34 -26.03
CA PHE A 233 -13.43 1.55 -25.12
C PHE A 233 -12.09 2.26 -24.95
N ASN A 234 -11.88 2.89 -23.80
CA ASN A 234 -10.60 3.47 -23.47
C ASN A 234 -9.73 2.34 -22.91
N ARG A 235 -8.50 2.20 -23.42
CA ARG A 235 -7.55 1.11 -23.10
C ARG A 235 -6.97 1.22 -21.68
N HIS A 236 -7.78 1.60 -20.70
CA HIS A 236 -7.40 1.64 -19.30
C HIS A 236 -8.07 0.47 -18.59
N ILE A 237 -7.32 -0.62 -18.42
CA ILE A 237 -7.63 -1.62 -17.41
C ILE A 237 -7.10 -1.01 -16.11
N LEU A 238 -8.00 -0.73 -15.17
CA LEU A 238 -7.62 -0.31 -13.82
C LEU A 238 -7.37 -1.60 -13.03
N TRP A 239 -6.12 -1.75 -12.60
CA TRP A 239 -5.67 -2.72 -11.60
C TRP A 239 -5.56 -2.00 -10.25
#